data_AF-A0A813DRU8-F1
#
_entry.id   AF-A0A813DRU8-F1
#
_cell.length_a   1.000
_cell.length_b   1.000
_cell.length_c   1.000
_cell.angle_alpha   90.00
_cell.angle_beta   90.00
_cell.angle_gamma   90.00
#
_symmetry.space_group_name_H-M   'P 1'
#
loop_
_entity.id
_entity.type
_entity.pdbx_description
1 polymer ?
#
loop_
_entity_poly.entity_id
_entity_poly.type
_entity_poly.pdbx_seq_one_letter_code
_entity_poly.pdbx_strand_id
1 'polypeptide(L)'
;MAGSSVMVVKLHDADESLALRSEIDPERWSKGVLRHNEEVTVLDTARVPAGEGSSELLDFVRVRSFEGAEGWVKAKFLQPAVSAMVVRCRDAPPRFDESK
;
A
#
# COMPACT_ATOMS: atom_id res chain seq x y z
N MET A 1 10.26 8.59 15.16
CA MET A 1 8.90 8.06 14.93
C MET A 1 8.88 7.52 13.51
N ALA A 2 9.03 6.21 13.32
CA ALA A 2 8.88 5.61 11.99
C ALA A 2 7.38 5.60 11.67
N GLY A 3 6.93 6.48 10.78
CA GLY A 3 5.55 6.53 10.36
C GLY A 3 5.21 5.25 9.59
N SER A 4 4.39 4.38 10.17
CA SER A 4 3.81 3.27 9.43
C SER A 4 2.95 3.83 8.30
N SER A 5 3.36 3.57 7.06
CA SER A 5 2.63 4.01 5.87
C SER A 5 1.60 2.95 5.49
N VAL A 6 0.35 3.37 5.31
CA VAL A 6 -0.74 2.51 4.84
C VAL A 6 -0.82 2.60 3.32
N MET A 7 -0.86 1.43 2.66
CA MET A 7 -0.96 1.28 1.22
C MET A 7 -2.20 0.46 0.88
N VAL A 8 -2.72 0.63 -0.33
CA VAL A 8 -3.84 -0.13 -0.89
C VAL A 8 -3.31 -1.04 -1.99
N VAL A 9 -3.76 -2.29 -1.98
CA VAL A 9 -3.43 -3.27 -3.01
C VAL A 9 -4.21 -2.98 -4.28
N LYS A 10 -3.50 -2.81 -5.39
CA LYS A 10 -4.05 -2.51 -6.71
C LYS A 10 -3.59 -3.55 -7.71
N LEU A 11 -4.51 -4.46 -8.01
CA LEU A 11 -4.36 -5.52 -8.99
C LEU A 11 -5.00 -5.09 -10.31
N HIS A 12 -4.53 -5.62 -11.42
CA HIS A 12 -5.18 -5.43 -12.72
C HIS A 12 -6.53 -6.15 -12.75
N ASP A 13 -7.45 -5.72 -13.61
CA ASP A 13 -8.82 -6.27 -13.73
C ASP A 13 -8.92 -7.81 -13.87
N ALA A 14 -7.86 -8.47 -14.33
CA ALA A 14 -7.82 -9.93 -14.46
C ALA A 14 -7.44 -10.67 -13.17
N ASP A 15 -6.86 -9.98 -12.19
CA ASP A 15 -6.30 -10.56 -10.97
C ASP A 15 -7.14 -10.15 -9.75
N GLU A 16 -7.90 -11.11 -9.20
CA GLU A 16 -8.73 -10.87 -8.00
C GLU A 16 -7.91 -10.87 -6.70
N SER A 17 -6.73 -11.50 -6.71
CA SER A 17 -5.96 -11.75 -5.50
C SER A 17 -4.45 -11.83 -5.73
N LEU A 18 -3.66 -11.41 -4.73
CA LEU A 18 -2.20 -11.39 -4.75
C LEU A 18 -1.63 -12.27 -3.66
N ALA A 19 -0.86 -13.29 -4.04
CA ALA A 19 -0.17 -14.14 -3.08
C ALA A 19 0.94 -13.38 -2.35
N LEU A 20 0.93 -13.47 -1.01
CA LEU A 20 2.04 -13.02 -0.18
C LEU A 20 3.23 -13.97 -0.34
N ARG A 21 4.44 -13.42 -0.36
CA ARG A 21 5.67 -14.22 -0.38
C ARG A 21 6.28 -14.27 1.02
N SER A 22 6.70 -15.46 1.47
CA SER A 22 7.27 -15.63 2.82
C SER A 22 8.66 -15.02 2.87
N GLU A 23 9.37 -15.16 1.76
CA GLU A 23 10.72 -14.68 1.53
C GLU A 23 10.74 -13.97 0.17
N ILE A 24 11.81 -13.21 -0.07
CA ILE A 24 12.07 -12.60 -1.37
C ILE A 24 12.29 -13.67 -2.47
N ASP A 25 12.53 -14.91 -2.05
CA ASP A 25 12.69 -16.08 -2.91
C ASP A 25 11.37 -16.49 -3.60
N PRO A 26 11.33 -16.58 -4.95
CA PRO A 26 10.13 -16.98 -5.69
C PRO A 26 9.63 -18.41 -5.41
N GLU A 27 10.44 -19.30 -4.84
CA GLU A 27 10.07 -20.72 -4.64
C GLU A 27 9.39 -20.99 -3.28
N ARG A 28 9.39 -20.03 -2.35
CA ARG A 28 8.76 -20.17 -1.03
C ARG A 28 7.50 -19.32 -0.88
N TRP A 29 6.37 -19.92 -1.26
CA TRP A 29 5.04 -19.29 -1.16
C TRP A 29 4.61 -19.17 0.32
N SER A 30 3.97 -18.06 0.70
CA SER A 30 3.39 -17.90 2.04
C SER A 30 1.91 -18.22 2.06
N LYS A 31 1.37 -18.40 3.27
CA LYS A 31 0.00 -18.82 3.56
C LYS A 31 -1.03 -17.68 3.52
N GLY A 32 -0.75 -16.58 2.80
CA GLY A 32 -1.61 -15.40 2.81
C GLY A 32 -1.90 -14.87 1.41
N VAL A 33 -3.12 -14.36 1.23
CA VAL A 33 -3.57 -13.78 -0.02
C VAL A 33 -4.15 -12.41 0.30
N LEU A 34 -3.69 -11.39 -0.42
CA LEU A 34 -4.25 -10.05 -0.35
C LEU A 34 -5.28 -9.86 -1.45
N ARG A 35 -6.37 -9.18 -1.13
CA ARG A 35 -7.44 -8.88 -2.09
C ARG A 35 -7.23 -7.53 -2.76
N HIS A 36 -7.80 -7.37 -3.94
CA HIS A 36 -7.87 -6.06 -4.58
C HIS A 36 -8.57 -5.03 -3.65
N ASN A 37 -8.03 -3.81 -3.58
CA ASN A 37 -8.41 -2.73 -2.67
C ASN A 37 -8.23 -3.02 -1.17
N GLU A 38 -7.51 -4.07 -0.79
CA GLU A 38 -7.18 -4.31 0.61
C GLU A 38 -6.14 -3.31 1.12
N GLU A 39 -6.36 -2.78 2.33
CA GLU A 39 -5.42 -1.92 3.02
C GLU A 39 -4.37 -2.76 3.75
N VAL A 40 -3.11 -2.39 3.55
CA VAL A 40 -1.97 -3.07 4.16
C VAL A 40 -1.01 -2.06 4.78
N THR A 41 -0.39 -2.46 5.88
CA THR A 41 0.65 -1.67 6.53
C THR A 41 2.01 -2.04 5.95
N VAL A 42 2.78 -1.04 5.52
CA VAL A 42 4.17 -1.26 5.11
C VAL A 42 5.04 -1.46 6.34
N LEU A 43 5.76 -2.58 6.36
CA LEU A 43 6.72 -2.93 7.41
C LEU A 43 8.16 -2.67 6.97
N ASP A 44 8.50 -3.05 5.73
CA ASP A 44 9.88 -2.97 5.23
C ASP A 44 9.92 -2.89 3.70
N THR A 45 11.08 -2.53 3.13
CA THR A 45 11.30 -2.40 1.68
C THR A 45 12.62 -3.02 1.28
N ALA A 46 12.65 -3.75 0.16
CA ALA A 46 13.84 -4.42 -0.35
C ALA A 46 13.94 -4.29 -1.87
N ARG A 47 15.16 -4.35 -2.39
CA ARG A 47 15.44 -4.37 -3.84
C ARG A 47 16.14 -5.64 -4.21
N VAL A 48 15.64 -6.31 -5.23
CA VAL A 48 16.02 -7.68 -5.57
C VAL A 48 16.31 -7.77 -7.05
N PRO A 49 17.42 -8.36 -7.49
CA PRO A 49 17.67 -8.60 -8.91
C PRO A 49 16.52 -9.39 -9.54
N ALA A 50 16.06 -8.96 -10.72
CA ALA A 50 14.95 -9.61 -11.42
C ALA A 50 15.26 -11.05 -11.86
N GLY A 51 16.56 -11.39 -11.96
CA GLY A 51 17.06 -12.71 -12.31
C GLY A 51 18.60 -12.74 -12.27
N GLU A 52 19.17 -13.94 -12.41
CA GLU A 52 20.62 -14.13 -12.44
C GLU A 52 21.23 -13.38 -13.64
N GLY A 53 22.12 -12.42 -13.36
CA GLY A 53 22.77 -11.59 -14.38
C GLY A 53 21.95 -10.39 -14.89
N SER A 54 20.75 -10.14 -14.36
CA SER A 54 20.01 -8.92 -14.71
C SER A 54 20.46 -7.73 -13.86
N SER A 55 20.74 -6.59 -14.53
CA SER A 55 20.94 -5.30 -13.86
C SER A 55 19.63 -4.68 -13.39
N GLU A 56 18.49 -5.26 -13.76
CA GLU A 56 17.16 -4.78 -13.33
C GLU A 56 16.90 -5.19 -11.88
N LEU A 57 16.64 -4.20 -11.02
CA LEU A 57 16.22 -4.39 -9.64
C LEU A 57 14.71 -4.22 -9.54
N LEU A 58 14.05 -5.18 -8.90
CA LEU A 58 12.64 -5.13 -8.56
C LEU A 58 12.48 -4.63 -7.12
N ASP A 59 11.62 -3.62 -6.93
CA ASP A 59 11.23 -3.15 -5.61
C ASP A 59 10.17 -4.09 -5.00
N PHE A 60 10.50 -4.61 -3.83
CA PHE A 60 9.62 -5.42 -2.98
C PHE A 60 9.32 -4.68 -1.68
N VAL A 61 8.12 -4.89 -1.16
CA VAL A 61 7.64 -4.28 0.07
C VAL A 61 7.10 -5.39 0.96
N ARG A 62 7.59 -5.44 2.19
CA ARG A 62 7.02 -6.30 3.23
C ARG A 62 5.80 -5.59 3.78
N VAL A 63 4.67 -6.25 3.71
CA VAL A 63 3.38 -5.73 4.14
C VAL A 63 2.76 -6.64 5.18
N ARG A 64 1.87 -6.05 5.98
CA ARG A 64 1.00 -6.75 6.92
C ARG A 64 -0.46 -6.43 6.61
N SER A 65 -1.28 -7.45 6.42
CA SER A 65 -2.73 -7.30 6.27
C SER A 65 -3.39 -6.91 7.58
N PHE A 66 -4.65 -6.48 7.51
CA PHE A 66 -5.47 -6.23 8.70
C PHE A 66 -5.65 -7.49 9.56
N GLU A 67 -5.73 -8.68 8.94
CA GLU A 67 -5.82 -9.97 9.62
C GLU A 67 -4.49 -10.42 10.25
N GLY A 68 -3.42 -9.63 10.11
CA GLY A 68 -2.11 -9.90 10.67
C GLY A 68 -1.23 -10.82 9.82
N ALA A 69 -1.63 -11.15 8.60
CA ALA A 69 -0.79 -11.90 7.67
C ALA A 69 0.34 -11.02 7.14
N GLU A 70 1.58 -11.52 7.17
CA GLU A 70 2.75 -10.79 6.71
C GLU A 70 3.39 -11.46 5.49
N GLY A 71 3.94 -10.64 4.59
CA GLY A 71 4.74 -11.14 3.47
C GLY A 71 5.24 -10.06 2.55
N TRP A 72 6.04 -10.47 1.56
CA TRP A 72 6.60 -9.60 0.54
C TRP A 72 5.73 -9.56 -0.71
N VAL A 73 5.55 -8.36 -1.24
CA VAL A 73 4.84 -8.09 -2.51
C VAL A 73 5.63 -7.13 -3.37
N LYS A 74 5.45 -7.15 -4.69
CA LYS A 74 6.09 -6.16 -5.57
C LYS A 74 5.45 -4.79 -5.34
N ALA A 75 6.28 -3.74 -5.22
CA ALA A 75 5.83 -2.38 -4.95
C ALA A 75 4.82 -1.87 -5.98
N LYS A 76 4.92 -2.33 -7.24
CA LYS A 76 4.01 -1.95 -8.33
C LYS A 76 2.54 -2.29 -8.09
N PHE A 77 2.24 -3.23 -7.19
CA PHE A 77 0.87 -3.61 -6.83
C PHE A 77 0.34 -2.83 -5.62
N LEU A 78 1.12 -1.88 -5.10
CA LEU A 78 0.74 -1.04 -3.98
C LEU A 78 0.56 0.40 -4.46
N GLN A 79 -0.48 1.05 -3.98
CA GLN A 79 -0.67 2.48 -4.13
C GLN A 79 -0.78 3.11 -2.75
N PRO A 80 -0.26 4.34 -2.53
CA PRO A 80 -0.53 5.08 -1.31
C PRO A 80 -2.03 5.13 -1.06
N ALA A 81 -2.46 4.77 0.13
CA ALA A 81 -3.83 5.03 0.55
C ALA A 81 -3.99 6.55 0.51
N VAL A 82 -4.67 7.07 -0.51
CA VAL A 82 -4.90 8.50 -0.64
C VAL A 82 -5.83 8.87 0.50
N SER A 83 -5.25 9.31 1.61
CA SER A 83 -6.01 9.85 2.73
C SER A 83 -6.59 11.18 2.24
N ALA A 84 -7.78 11.13 1.64
CA ALA A 84 -8.52 12.31 1.22
C ALA A 84 -8.97 13.09 2.46
N MET A 85 -8.03 13.76 3.12
CA MET A 85 -8.35 14.75 4.14
C MET A 85 -8.71 16.06 3.42
N VAL A 86 -9.92 16.11 2.85
CA VAL A 86 -10.52 17.36 2.39
C VAL A 86 -11.24 17.99 3.56
N VAL A 87 -10.54 18.80 4.36
CA VAL A 87 -11.21 19.69 5.32
C VAL A 87 -11.87 20.81 4.52
N ARG A 88 -13.12 20.63 4.11
CA ARG A 88 -13.95 21.74 3.64
C ARG A 88 -14.40 22.55 4.85
N CYS A 89 -13.67 23.61 5.17
CA CYS A 89 -14.11 24.58 6.16
C CYS A 89 -13.69 25.98 5.72
N ARG A 90 -14.56 26.68 4.97
CA ARG A 90 -14.99 28.06 5.31
C ARG A 90 -16.09 28.60 4.38
N ASP A 91 -17.26 27.97 4.37
CA ASP A 91 -18.50 28.69 4.06
C ASP A 91 -19.01 29.34 5.36
N ALA A 92 -18.35 30.43 5.76
CA ALA A 92 -18.92 31.36 6.71
C ALA A 92 -19.24 32.65 5.92
N PRO A 93 -20.51 32.94 5.60
CA PRO A 93 -20.86 34.22 5.01
C PRO A 93 -20.51 35.35 5.99
N PRO A 94 -20.05 36.52 5.53
CA PRO A 94 -19.83 37.66 6.40
C PRO A 94 -21.18 38.05 7.03
N ARG A 95 -21.31 37.88 8.35
CA ARG A 95 -22.38 38.53 9.12
C ARG A 95 -22.04 40.02 9.19
N PHE A 96 -22.70 40.82 8.36
CA PHE A 96 -22.81 42.26 8.63
C PHE A 96 -23.90 42.42 9.67
N ASP A 97 -23.50 42.67 10.91
CA ASP A 97 -24.40 43.09 11.98
C ASP A 97 -24.70 44.58 11.74
N GLU A 98 -25.89 44.88 11.22
CA GLU A 98 -26.42 46.24 11.12
C GLU A 98 -26.71 46.75 12.54
N SER A 99 -25.72 47.40 13.15
CA SER A 99 -25.89 48.15 14.39
C SER A 99 -25.68 49.64 14.14
N LYS A 100 -26.83 50.30 13.86
CA LYS A 100 -27.22 51.72 14.00
C LYS A 100 -26.27 52.84 13.60
#